data_AF-A0AAV0HDM2-F1
#
_entry.id   AF-A0AAV0HDM2-F1
#
_cell.length_a   1.000
_cell.length_b   1.000
_cell.length_c   1.000
_cell.angle_alpha   90.00
_cell.angle_beta   90.00
_cell.angle_gamma   90.00
#
_symmetry.space_group_name_H-M   'P 1'
#
loop_
_entity.id
_entity.type
_entity.pdbx_description
1 polymer ?
#
loop_
_entity_poly.entity_id
_entity_poly.type
_entity_poly.pdbx_seq_one_letter_code
_entity_poly.pdbx_strand_id
1 'polypeptide(L)'
;MLCVLMGRKGENPNGFFDQLSHPQSTAPLSFVTSLPSPTADRSSRLQQSTASSRGLRRRLQRPLRQSSRAPSVSTIPNRQHRQSPARRRSPPSPLPSRDSSSPSICSIEFEEAIVTASTVENVNSLKRKSDDIGWQYGKLVDPNNKDKVMCNFCKNVNSGGINRFKKHIAQVGGGVAKCKSCPNEAKLACLNWLEGTEKKKQDKVVRELGLRSDVNVSSGGQQEEDLTCAAVAFNAIENDEFKQMVEAIGQFGPGLKPPTQYELREPLLKAEYARTKSLLSDREAEKEKNGCSIMTDAWTDMKSFIKSKDTSAISHTGEVIFELVDNAIEEVGAEHVVQVVTDNASNNMAAKALLLEKRPNIFWSSCATHTINLMLQGIGNIPRFKKIVDQAKGFTIFIYGHHRTLECMRSFTKKREIIRPGVTRFASQFHTLQSLLDKKYSLRKMVVDAKWENIKETSSKKGKEAYDTVLSVRFWNGVEICLKVFEPLVKLLRLVDGDVKPSMGFVYGELLKAKREIKEAFKNEELRYKEVIAIVEKKMRGRLDAPLHLTAYLLNPHYSYADSSIFDNVDITTLITCVEQFYHGCDEDIHDEVVNIEFTKFQRKQGLFGKKMAKNCVNFDYNPG
;
A
#
# COMPACT_ATOMS: atom_id res chain seq x y z
N MET A 1 -10.65 -9.96 1.28
CA MET A 1 -11.76 -9.11 1.74
C MET A 1 -11.67 -7.80 0.97
N LEU A 2 -12.77 -7.32 0.36
CA LEU A 2 -12.80 -6.05 -0.38
C LEU A 2 -13.38 -4.96 0.52
N CYS A 3 -12.77 -3.77 0.51
CA CYS A 3 -13.21 -2.65 1.33
C CYS A 3 -13.49 -1.40 0.53
N VAL A 4 -14.39 -0.58 1.08
CA VAL A 4 -14.70 0.75 0.59
C VAL A 4 -14.26 1.78 1.65
N LEU A 5 -13.41 2.72 1.23
CA LEU A 5 -13.10 3.93 1.98
C LEU A 5 -13.72 5.13 1.27
N MET A 6 -14.11 6.15 2.03
CA MET A 6 -14.60 7.43 1.49
C MET A 6 -13.66 8.56 1.90
N GLY A 7 -13.32 9.45 0.96
CA GLY A 7 -12.65 10.72 1.23
C GLY A 7 -13.31 11.89 0.52
N ARG A 8 -12.97 13.13 0.88
CA ARG A 8 -13.65 14.33 0.34
C ARG A 8 -13.33 14.58 -1.14
N LYS A 9 -14.17 15.38 -1.81
CA LYS A 9 -13.87 15.95 -3.13
C LYS A 9 -12.53 16.71 -3.11
N GLY A 10 -11.61 16.34 -3.99
CA GLY A 10 -10.29 16.96 -4.14
C GLY A 10 -9.20 16.42 -3.18
N GLU A 11 -9.58 15.68 -2.14
CA GLU A 11 -8.63 14.90 -1.33
C GLU A 11 -8.26 13.60 -2.06
N ASN A 12 -6.98 13.23 -2.00
CA ASN A 12 -6.51 11.90 -2.38
C ASN A 12 -6.31 11.10 -1.08
N PRO A 13 -7.22 10.18 -0.69
CA PRO A 13 -7.27 9.62 0.67
C PRO A 13 -6.33 8.41 0.84
N ASN A 14 -5.18 8.45 0.17
CA ASN A 14 -4.29 7.32 -0.04
C ASN A 14 -3.50 6.88 1.21
N GLY A 15 -3.45 7.68 2.29
CA GLY A 15 -2.62 7.37 3.46
C GLY A 15 -3.08 6.21 4.35
N PHE A 16 -4.33 5.75 4.20
CA PHE A 16 -4.78 4.47 4.78
C PHE A 16 -3.95 3.25 4.33
N PHE A 17 -3.11 3.37 3.29
CA PHE A 17 -2.25 2.29 2.84
C PHE A 17 -1.05 1.96 3.75
N ASP A 18 -0.60 2.83 4.68
CA ASP A 18 0.65 2.55 5.40
C ASP A 18 0.85 3.04 6.85
N GLN A 19 -0.21 3.09 7.65
CA GLN A 19 -0.01 2.84 9.08
C GLN A 19 0.14 1.33 9.35
N LEU A 20 0.98 0.99 10.35
CA LEU A 20 1.40 -0.34 10.80
C LEU A 20 2.55 -1.00 10.00
N SER A 21 3.81 -0.57 10.24
CA SER A 21 4.90 -1.48 10.69
C SER A 21 6.31 -0.86 10.79
N HIS A 22 6.56 0.06 11.75
CA HIS A 22 7.84 0.11 12.49
C HIS A 22 7.74 1.04 13.73
N PRO A 23 8.46 0.74 14.83
CA PRO A 23 8.56 1.64 15.97
C PRO A 23 9.39 2.87 15.61
N GLN A 24 9.02 4.06 16.11
CA GLN A 24 9.79 5.27 15.91
C GLN A 24 11.15 5.16 16.61
N SER A 25 12.24 5.21 15.84
CA SER A 25 13.59 5.25 16.40
C SER A 25 13.89 6.66 16.91
N THR A 26 13.86 6.83 18.22
CA THR A 26 14.23 8.04 18.96
C THR A 26 15.49 8.73 18.43
N ALA A 27 15.43 10.05 18.26
CA ALA A 27 16.61 10.90 18.19
C ALA A 27 17.17 11.15 19.61
N PRO A 28 18.49 11.24 19.80
CA PRO A 28 19.07 11.46 21.13
C PRO A 28 19.02 12.95 21.51
N LEU A 29 18.17 13.30 22.48
CA LEU A 29 18.28 14.57 23.20
C LEU A 29 19.46 14.48 24.17
N SER A 30 20.51 15.26 23.92
CA SER A 30 21.63 15.43 24.84
C SER A 30 21.23 16.35 25.99
N PHE A 31 20.97 15.78 27.18
CA PHE A 31 20.92 16.56 28.41
C PHE A 31 22.31 17.11 28.72
N VAL A 32 22.44 18.43 28.77
CA VAL A 32 23.51 19.12 29.49
C VAL A 32 22.87 19.76 30.71
N THR A 33 23.27 19.29 31.89
CA THR A 33 22.77 19.76 33.18
C THR A 33 23.46 21.04 33.60
N SER A 34 22.68 22.09 33.91
CA SER A 34 23.12 23.17 34.80
C SER A 34 21.92 23.72 35.56
N LEU A 35 21.96 23.55 36.89
CA LEU A 35 21.05 24.16 37.85
C LEU A 35 21.29 25.68 37.90
N PRO A 36 20.28 26.44 38.36
CA PRO A 36 20.55 27.23 39.56
C PRO A 36 19.42 27.16 40.61
N SER A 37 19.82 27.25 41.87
CA SER A 37 18.94 27.46 43.03
C SER A 37 18.79 28.97 43.35
N PRO A 38 17.78 29.38 44.15
CA PRO A 38 17.34 30.79 44.18
C PRO A 38 17.79 31.57 45.43
N THR A 39 18.03 32.88 45.28
CA THR A 39 18.04 33.88 46.37
C THR A 39 17.66 35.29 45.89
N ALA A 40 17.16 36.10 46.85
CA ALA A 40 16.71 37.51 46.81
C ALA A 40 17.61 38.52 46.03
N ASP A 41 17.23 39.79 45.77
CA ASP A 41 16.38 40.72 46.55
C ASP A 41 15.88 41.97 45.74
N ARG A 42 14.94 42.75 46.31
CA ARG A 42 14.64 44.21 46.11
C ARG A 42 14.72 44.83 44.68
N SER A 43 13.70 45.52 44.13
CA SER A 43 13.10 46.75 44.71
C SER A 43 12.04 47.44 43.81
N SER A 44 10.96 47.92 44.45
CA SER A 44 10.11 49.13 44.18
C SER A 44 9.92 49.75 42.76
N ARG A 45 8.66 49.77 42.29
CA ARG A 45 7.76 50.94 42.01
C ARG A 45 6.47 50.43 41.30
N LEU A 46 5.22 50.62 41.78
CA LEU A 46 4.40 51.86 41.81
C LEU A 46 4.28 52.51 40.40
N GLN A 47 3.10 52.70 39.77
CA GLN A 47 1.71 52.89 40.24
C GLN A 47 0.62 52.43 39.22
N GLN A 48 -0.59 52.17 39.73
CA GLN A 48 -1.96 52.47 39.21
C GLN A 48 -2.31 52.16 37.72
N SER A 49 -3.35 51.41 37.34
CA SER A 49 -4.77 51.32 37.75
C SER A 49 -5.65 52.55 37.43
N THR A 50 -6.57 52.43 36.46
CA THR A 50 -8.01 52.76 36.64
C THR A 50 -8.84 52.27 35.44
N ALA A 51 -10.08 51.87 35.69
CA ALA A 51 -11.08 51.57 34.66
C ALA A 51 -12.00 52.77 34.41
N SER A 52 -12.71 52.82 33.28
CA SER A 52 -14.14 53.20 33.30
C SER A 52 -14.94 52.75 32.06
N SER A 53 -16.10 52.21 32.38
CA SER A 53 -17.30 51.91 31.59
C SER A 53 -17.98 53.07 30.83
N ARG A 54 -19.04 52.67 30.09
CA ARG A 54 -20.19 53.43 29.48
C ARG A 54 -20.01 53.77 27.99
N GLY A 55 -21.02 53.64 27.11
CA GLY A 55 -22.36 53.03 27.29
C GLY A 55 -23.42 53.62 26.33
N LEU A 56 -24.52 52.88 26.08
CA LEU A 56 -25.76 53.26 25.35
C LEU A 56 -25.62 53.51 23.83
N ARG A 57 -26.65 53.39 22.96
CA ARG A 57 -27.96 52.69 22.84
C ARG A 57 -28.78 53.50 21.80
N ARG A 58 -29.37 52.83 20.79
CA ARG A 58 -30.59 53.15 19.98
C ARG A 58 -30.45 52.35 18.66
N ARG A 59 -31.29 51.38 18.24
CA ARG A 59 -32.73 51.03 18.33
C ARG A 59 -33.60 51.71 17.25
N LEU A 60 -34.46 50.88 16.63
CA LEU A 60 -35.46 51.15 15.56
C LEU A 60 -34.84 51.16 14.13
N GLN A 61 -35.51 50.69 13.06
CA GLN A 61 -36.94 50.35 12.88
C GLN A 61 -37.18 49.28 11.78
N ARG A 62 -38.34 48.60 11.80
CA ARG A 62 -38.90 47.79 10.69
C ARG A 62 -39.64 48.68 9.68
N PRO A 63 -39.88 48.17 8.45
CA PRO A 63 -41.21 48.33 7.82
C PRO A 63 -41.96 46.99 7.57
N LEU A 64 -43.18 47.07 7.04
CA LEU A 64 -44.21 46.01 6.92
C LEU A 64 -44.95 46.07 5.56
N ARG A 65 -45.43 44.91 5.07
CA ARG A 65 -46.48 44.68 4.01
C ARG A 65 -46.10 45.13 2.58
N GLN A 66 -46.48 44.48 1.46
CA GLN A 66 -47.75 43.90 0.98
C GLN A 66 -47.42 42.73 0.00
N SER A 67 -48.14 41.60 -0.15
CA SER A 67 -49.55 41.29 -0.54
C SER A 67 -49.82 41.22 -2.07
N SER A 68 -50.51 40.15 -2.49
CA SER A 68 -50.98 39.78 -3.87
C SER A 68 -49.88 39.28 -4.84
N ARG A 69 -50.15 38.42 -5.85
CA ARG A 69 -51.43 37.91 -6.41
C ARG A 69 -51.22 36.57 -7.17
N ALA A 70 -52.23 35.70 -7.24
CA ALA A 70 -52.31 34.59 -8.20
C ALA A 70 -53.06 35.02 -9.48
N PRO A 71 -52.89 34.30 -10.61
CA PRO A 71 -53.90 33.34 -11.12
C PRO A 71 -53.23 32.02 -11.61
N SER A 72 -53.83 30.83 -11.67
CA SER A 72 -55.20 30.30 -11.89
C SER A 72 -55.64 30.05 -13.36
N VAL A 73 -55.37 28.81 -13.81
CA VAL A 73 -56.27 27.92 -14.61
C VAL A 73 -56.54 28.22 -16.10
N SER A 74 -56.79 27.12 -16.84
CA SER A 74 -57.42 27.01 -18.18
C SER A 74 -56.45 27.05 -19.39
N THR A 75 -56.60 26.27 -20.49
CA THR A 75 -57.63 25.30 -20.92
C THR A 75 -57.03 24.22 -21.85
N ILE A 76 -57.57 23.00 -21.85
CA ILE A 76 -57.27 21.92 -22.82
C ILE A 76 -57.99 22.20 -24.17
N PRO A 77 -57.38 21.88 -25.33
CA PRO A 77 -58.17 21.15 -26.32
C PRO A 77 -57.55 19.81 -26.72
N ASN A 78 -58.45 18.83 -26.84
CA ASN A 78 -58.23 17.45 -27.24
C ASN A 78 -58.24 17.33 -28.79
N ARG A 79 -57.66 16.24 -29.33
CA ARG A 79 -57.80 15.63 -30.69
C ARG A 79 -56.48 15.46 -31.47
N GLN A 80 -56.30 14.41 -32.28
CA GLN A 80 -56.88 13.05 -32.31
C GLN A 80 -56.12 12.24 -33.39
N HIS A 81 -55.77 10.97 -33.12
CA HIS A 81 -55.40 9.96 -34.14
C HIS A 81 -54.12 10.27 -34.99
N ARG A 82 -53.42 9.29 -35.61
CA ARG A 82 -53.88 8.01 -36.17
C ARG A 82 -52.71 7.01 -36.36
N GLN A 83 -53.00 5.73 -36.14
CA GLN A 83 -52.48 4.54 -36.86
C GLN A 83 -50.95 4.28 -37.00
N SER A 84 -50.50 3.18 -36.37
CA SER A 84 -49.50 2.26 -36.94
C SER A 84 -50.03 1.62 -38.25
N PRO A 85 -49.17 1.02 -39.09
CA PRO A 85 -49.08 -0.45 -39.02
C PRO A 85 -47.67 -1.03 -39.21
N ALA A 86 -47.53 -2.33 -38.87
CA ALA A 86 -46.29 -3.09 -38.91
C ALA A 86 -45.94 -3.64 -40.30
N ARG A 87 -44.66 -4.04 -40.50
CA ARG A 87 -44.35 -5.24 -41.29
C ARG A 87 -43.03 -5.92 -40.88
N ARG A 88 -43.09 -7.24 -40.72
CA ARG A 88 -41.93 -8.15 -40.64
C ARG A 88 -41.31 -8.35 -42.04
N ARG A 89 -40.00 -8.67 -42.10
CA ARG A 89 -39.45 -9.92 -42.69
C ARG A 89 -37.92 -9.95 -42.70
N SER A 90 -37.37 -11.13 -42.43
CA SER A 90 -36.00 -11.58 -42.75
C SER A 90 -36.11 -12.71 -43.80
N PRO A 91 -35.00 -13.37 -44.20
CA PRO A 91 -33.83 -12.90 -44.97
C PRO A 91 -33.96 -13.34 -46.47
N PRO A 92 -32.92 -13.27 -47.35
CA PRO A 92 -31.89 -14.32 -47.44
C PRO A 92 -30.48 -13.90 -47.98
N SER A 93 -29.54 -14.85 -48.02
CA SER A 93 -28.26 -14.86 -48.78
C SER A 93 -28.48 -15.50 -50.19
N PRO A 94 -27.50 -15.71 -51.13
CA PRO A 94 -26.02 -15.65 -51.05
C PRO A 94 -25.26 -15.03 -52.29
N LEU A 95 -23.96 -15.35 -52.41
CA LEU A 95 -22.89 -14.90 -53.34
C LEU A 95 -23.08 -15.27 -54.85
N PRO A 96 -22.29 -14.66 -55.78
CA PRO A 96 -20.96 -15.20 -56.24
C PRO A 96 -19.86 -14.10 -56.29
N SER A 97 -18.54 -14.28 -56.13
CA SER A 97 -17.51 -15.31 -56.41
C SER A 97 -16.79 -15.21 -57.77
N ARG A 98 -15.44 -15.06 -57.75
CA ARG A 98 -14.39 -15.44 -58.74
C ARG A 98 -13.07 -14.72 -58.34
N ASP A 99 -11.84 -15.21 -58.53
CA ASP A 99 -11.25 -16.53 -58.91
C ASP A 99 -9.74 -16.48 -58.51
N SER A 100 -8.90 -17.53 -58.40
CA SER A 100 -9.07 -18.98 -58.61
C SER A 100 -7.96 -19.82 -57.90
N SER A 101 -8.21 -21.13 -57.79
CA SER A 101 -7.31 -22.29 -58.04
C SER A 101 -6.11 -22.66 -57.13
N SER A 102 -6.30 -23.78 -56.41
CA SER A 102 -5.30 -24.72 -55.84
C SER A 102 -4.74 -25.69 -56.93
N PRO A 103 -3.82 -26.68 -56.67
CA PRO A 103 -4.00 -27.80 -55.72
C PRO A 103 -2.73 -28.28 -54.95
N SER A 104 -2.94 -29.29 -54.09
CA SER A 104 -2.00 -29.94 -53.15
C SER A 104 -1.44 -31.29 -53.65
N ILE A 105 -0.29 -31.76 -53.15
CA ILE A 105 0.11 -33.19 -52.98
C ILE A 105 1.42 -33.33 -52.14
N CYS A 106 1.68 -34.54 -51.60
CA CYS A 106 2.72 -34.93 -50.64
C CYS A 106 4.15 -35.21 -51.20
N SER A 107 5.07 -35.57 -50.27
CA SER A 107 6.28 -36.42 -50.43
C SER A 107 7.58 -35.72 -50.88
N ILE A 108 8.83 -36.16 -50.56
CA ILE A 108 9.44 -37.17 -49.64
C ILE A 108 10.97 -36.86 -49.53
N GLU A 109 11.61 -37.10 -48.36
CA GLU A 109 13.04 -37.44 -48.01
C GLU A 109 14.23 -36.79 -48.81
N PHE A 110 15.54 -36.87 -48.51
CA PHE A 110 16.49 -37.67 -47.68
C PHE A 110 17.48 -36.69 -46.97
N GLU A 111 17.91 -36.87 -45.70
CA GLU A 111 19.16 -37.55 -45.21
C GLU A 111 20.50 -36.86 -45.60
N GLU A 112 21.62 -36.94 -44.86
CA GLU A 112 22.10 -37.99 -43.95
C GLU A 112 22.52 -37.54 -42.53
N ALA A 113 22.57 -38.53 -41.64
CA ALA A 113 23.21 -38.46 -40.32
C ALA A 113 24.60 -39.11 -40.34
N ILE A 114 25.46 -38.77 -39.38
CA ILE A 114 26.53 -39.68 -38.93
C ILE A 114 26.30 -40.04 -37.47
N VAL A 115 26.24 -41.34 -37.21
CA VAL A 115 26.01 -41.98 -35.91
C VAL A 115 27.31 -42.64 -35.44
N THR A 116 27.66 -42.55 -34.15
CA THR A 116 28.24 -43.68 -33.38
C THR A 116 28.26 -43.45 -31.86
N ALA A 117 27.14 -43.86 -31.23
CA ALA A 117 26.99 -44.66 -30.01
C ALA A 117 27.94 -44.62 -28.77
N SER A 118 27.28 -44.90 -27.62
CA SER A 118 27.77 -45.51 -26.36
C SER A 118 28.29 -44.55 -25.26
N THR A 119 27.89 -44.62 -23.98
CA THR A 119 27.06 -45.59 -23.21
C THR A 119 26.17 -44.95 -22.11
N VAL A 120 24.97 -45.53 -21.92
CA VAL A 120 24.23 -45.85 -20.67
C VAL A 120 24.16 -44.87 -19.47
N GLU A 121 22.94 -44.36 -19.24
CA GLU A 121 22.16 -44.16 -17.99
C GLU A 121 22.87 -43.80 -16.65
N ASN A 122 22.57 -42.67 -15.99
CA ASN A 122 21.31 -42.20 -15.39
C ASN A 122 20.79 -43.04 -14.19
N VAL A 123 21.14 -42.63 -12.96
CA VAL A 123 20.54 -43.16 -11.71
C VAL A 123 20.15 -42.03 -10.74
N ASN A 124 18.91 -42.08 -10.25
CA ASN A 124 18.32 -41.30 -9.14
C ASN A 124 18.02 -39.80 -9.32
N SER A 125 17.11 -39.45 -10.24
CA SER A 125 16.39 -38.17 -10.26
C SER A 125 15.19 -38.07 -9.28
N LEU A 126 14.78 -39.17 -8.63
CA LEU A 126 13.59 -39.25 -7.75
C LEU A 126 13.89 -39.15 -6.23
N LYS A 127 15.16 -38.95 -5.84
CA LYS A 127 15.57 -38.71 -4.44
C LYS A 127 16.03 -37.25 -4.27
N ARG A 128 15.47 -36.56 -3.27
CA ARG A 128 15.90 -35.22 -2.88
C ARG A 128 17.19 -35.32 -2.05
N LYS A 129 18.18 -34.45 -2.29
CA LYS A 129 19.37 -34.31 -1.41
C LYS A 129 18.93 -33.75 -0.04
N SER A 130 18.63 -34.64 0.89
CA SER A 130 18.08 -34.33 2.21
C SER A 130 18.25 -35.54 3.14
N ASP A 131 18.91 -35.33 4.27
CA ASP A 131 19.15 -36.38 5.28
C ASP A 131 17.91 -36.64 6.17
N ASP A 132 16.71 -36.48 5.62
CA ASP A 132 15.47 -36.72 6.33
C ASP A 132 15.09 -38.20 6.21
N ILE A 133 14.94 -38.87 7.37
CA ILE A 133 14.65 -40.31 7.48
C ILE A 133 13.43 -40.75 6.65
N GLY A 134 12.47 -39.85 6.38
CA GLY A 134 11.32 -40.14 5.53
C GLY A 134 11.69 -40.55 4.09
N TRP A 135 12.82 -40.08 3.55
CA TRP A 135 13.27 -40.41 2.20
C TRP A 135 13.90 -41.82 2.07
N GLN A 136 14.12 -42.52 3.18
CA GLN A 136 14.46 -43.94 3.15
C GLN A 136 13.25 -44.80 2.73
N TYR A 137 12.04 -44.34 3.05
CA TYR A 137 10.80 -45.11 2.93
C TYR A 137 9.82 -44.58 1.86
N GLY A 138 10.10 -43.42 1.25
CA GLY A 138 9.29 -42.83 0.20
C GLY A 138 10.11 -42.12 -0.87
N LYS A 139 9.52 -41.95 -2.05
CA LYS A 139 10.11 -41.25 -3.20
C LYS A 139 9.19 -40.17 -3.73
N LEU A 140 9.72 -39.17 -4.44
CA LEU A 140 8.89 -38.19 -5.13
C LEU A 140 8.10 -38.85 -6.28
N VAL A 141 6.89 -38.36 -6.52
CA VAL A 141 6.11 -38.72 -7.72
C VAL A 141 6.62 -37.95 -8.94
N ASP A 142 7.02 -36.69 -8.74
CA ASP A 142 7.50 -35.77 -9.76
C ASP A 142 8.64 -34.92 -9.16
N PRO A 143 9.82 -34.83 -9.80
CA PRO A 143 10.92 -33.95 -9.37
C PRO A 143 10.51 -32.48 -9.17
N ASN A 144 9.53 -31.99 -9.93
CA ASN A 144 9.05 -30.61 -9.89
C ASN A 144 8.00 -30.37 -8.80
N ASN A 145 7.28 -31.41 -8.34
CA ASN A 145 6.25 -31.29 -7.29
C ASN A 145 6.68 -31.93 -5.97
N LYS A 146 7.28 -31.10 -5.10
CA LYS A 146 7.86 -31.51 -3.81
C LYS A 146 6.83 -31.95 -2.75
N ASP A 147 5.54 -31.70 -2.99
CA ASP A 147 4.48 -31.98 -2.03
C ASP A 147 3.81 -33.34 -2.21
N LYS A 148 4.11 -34.07 -3.31
CA LYS A 148 3.59 -35.41 -3.58
C LYS A 148 4.65 -36.48 -3.33
N VAL A 149 4.54 -37.19 -2.21
CA VAL A 149 5.46 -38.29 -1.82
C VAL A 149 4.74 -39.63 -1.90
N MET A 150 5.29 -40.56 -2.69
CA MET A 150 4.81 -41.93 -2.82
C MET A 150 5.43 -42.83 -1.75
N CYS A 151 4.59 -43.64 -1.11
CA CYS A 151 5.03 -44.69 -0.18
C CYS A 151 5.70 -45.86 -0.91
N ASN A 152 6.90 -46.25 -0.52
CA ASN A 152 7.55 -47.41 -1.12
C ASN A 152 6.81 -48.73 -0.81
N PHE A 153 6.12 -48.81 0.33
CA PHE A 153 5.38 -49.99 0.79
C PHE A 153 4.00 -50.11 0.12
N CYS A 154 3.04 -49.23 0.48
CA CYS A 154 1.65 -49.34 0.01
C CYS A 154 1.33 -48.55 -1.27
N LYS A 155 2.34 -47.93 -1.91
CA LYS A 155 2.24 -47.08 -3.12
C LYS A 155 1.33 -45.85 -3.02
N ASN A 156 0.63 -45.63 -1.90
CA ASN A 156 -0.21 -44.46 -1.68
C ASN A 156 0.60 -43.15 -1.79
N VAL A 157 0.00 -42.14 -2.43
CA VAL A 157 0.60 -40.82 -2.66
C VAL A 157 0.05 -39.83 -1.62
N ASN A 158 0.94 -39.32 -0.78
CA ASN A 158 0.59 -38.32 0.22
C ASN A 158 0.85 -36.91 -0.34
N SER A 159 -0.20 -36.09 -0.42
CA SER A 159 -0.13 -34.65 -0.68
C SER A 159 0.14 -33.88 0.62
N GLY A 160 1.17 -33.03 0.66
CA GLY A 160 1.62 -32.31 1.87
C GLY A 160 3.05 -32.68 2.32
N GLY A 161 3.86 -33.22 1.42
CA GLY A 161 5.30 -33.37 1.59
C GLY A 161 5.76 -34.41 2.63
N ILE A 162 7.07 -34.40 2.89
CA ILE A 162 7.75 -35.47 3.65
C ILE A 162 7.29 -35.60 5.11
N ASN A 163 6.77 -34.53 5.71
CA ASN A 163 6.30 -34.55 7.09
C ASN A 163 4.94 -35.28 7.21
N ARG A 164 3.99 -35.01 6.30
CA ARG A 164 2.73 -35.78 6.22
C ARG A 164 3.01 -37.25 5.87
N PHE A 165 4.01 -37.49 5.03
CA PHE A 165 4.47 -38.84 4.71
C PHE A 165 5.00 -39.63 5.93
N LYS A 166 5.79 -39.00 6.80
CA LYS A 166 6.23 -39.65 8.05
C LYS A 166 5.06 -40.00 8.97
N LYS A 167 4.02 -39.16 9.05
CA LYS A 167 2.78 -39.47 9.77
C LYS A 167 2.01 -40.66 9.18
N HIS A 168 2.01 -40.81 7.85
CA HIS A 168 1.43 -41.96 7.15
C HIS A 168 2.11 -43.29 7.52
N ILE A 169 3.44 -43.32 7.64
CA ILE A 169 4.21 -44.53 8.06
C ILE A 169 4.15 -44.76 9.57
N ALA A 170 4.28 -43.72 10.40
CA ALA A 170 4.12 -43.83 11.86
C ALA A 170 2.67 -44.17 12.28
N GLN A 171 1.69 -44.05 11.36
CA GLN A 171 0.26 -44.31 11.57
C GLN A 171 -0.42 -43.34 12.58
N VAL A 172 0.10 -42.12 12.70
CA VAL A 172 -0.33 -41.11 13.69
C VAL A 172 -1.06 -39.91 13.06
N GLY A 173 -2.03 -39.34 13.80
CA GLY A 173 -2.84 -38.19 13.39
C GLY A 173 -4.11 -38.56 12.63
N GLY A 174 -5.19 -37.78 12.81
CA GLY A 174 -6.52 -38.09 12.27
C GLY A 174 -6.70 -37.81 10.77
N GLY A 175 -5.99 -36.82 10.22
CA GLY A 175 -6.13 -36.36 8.82
C GLY A 175 -5.20 -37.01 7.81
N VAL A 176 -4.62 -38.18 8.10
CA VAL A 176 -3.64 -38.87 7.24
C VAL A 176 -4.00 -40.35 7.12
N ALA A 177 -4.09 -40.86 5.88
CA ALA A 177 -4.31 -42.29 5.64
C ALA A 177 -3.16 -43.10 6.26
N LYS A 178 -3.45 -44.17 6.99
CA LYS A 178 -2.43 -45.00 7.67
C LYS A 178 -1.84 -46.05 6.72
N CYS A 179 -0.53 -46.26 6.74
CA CYS A 179 0.12 -47.28 5.93
C CYS A 179 -0.16 -48.69 6.48
N LYS A 180 -0.91 -49.53 5.74
CA LYS A 180 -1.23 -50.91 6.14
C LYS A 180 -0.10 -51.92 5.94
N SER A 181 0.93 -51.56 5.14
CA SER A 181 1.95 -52.50 4.63
C SER A 181 3.38 -52.13 5.03
N CYS A 182 3.57 -51.17 5.94
CA CYS A 182 4.90 -50.79 6.41
C CYS A 182 5.40 -51.73 7.52
N PRO A 183 6.69 -52.13 7.51
CA PRO A 183 7.27 -52.92 8.59
C PRO A 183 7.39 -52.10 9.89
N ASN A 184 7.33 -52.79 11.03
CA ASN A 184 7.37 -52.17 12.37
C ASN A 184 8.60 -51.29 12.59
N GLU A 185 9.75 -51.66 12.02
CA GLU A 185 10.99 -50.87 12.04
C GLU A 185 10.80 -49.47 11.44
N ALA A 186 10.24 -49.38 10.22
CA ALA A 186 9.99 -48.11 9.55
C ALA A 186 8.96 -47.25 10.30
N LYS A 187 7.96 -47.89 10.93
CA LYS A 187 6.97 -47.24 11.79
C LYS A 187 7.63 -46.61 13.03
N LEU A 188 8.45 -47.38 13.75
CA LEU A 188 9.20 -46.91 14.93
C LEU A 188 10.20 -45.81 14.57
N ALA A 189 10.95 -45.96 13.47
CA ALA A 189 11.91 -44.97 13.00
C ALA A 189 11.25 -43.61 12.68
N CYS A 190 10.09 -43.62 12.01
CA CYS A 190 9.32 -42.39 11.76
C CYS A 190 8.69 -41.81 13.03
N LEU A 191 8.23 -42.65 13.96
CA LEU A 191 7.62 -42.21 15.22
C LEU A 191 8.64 -41.53 16.14
N ASN A 192 9.77 -42.20 16.42
CA ASN A 192 10.85 -41.67 17.26
C ASN A 192 11.40 -40.34 16.72
N TRP A 193 11.45 -40.17 15.38
CA TRP A 193 11.86 -38.91 14.76
C TRP A 193 10.83 -37.79 15.02
N LEU A 194 9.54 -38.07 14.88
CA LEU A 194 8.47 -37.10 15.15
C LEU A 194 8.50 -36.67 16.62
N GLU A 195 8.47 -37.62 17.56
CA GLU A 195 8.53 -37.38 19.00
C GLU A 195 9.82 -36.64 19.40
N GLY A 196 10.97 -37.02 18.83
CA GLY A 196 12.23 -36.33 19.06
C GLY A 196 12.26 -34.88 18.56
N THR A 197 11.50 -34.54 17.51
CA THR A 197 11.31 -33.14 17.09
C THR A 197 10.30 -32.37 17.94
N GLU A 198 9.31 -33.06 18.52
CA GLU A 198 8.32 -32.48 19.42
C GLU A 198 8.95 -32.15 20.79
N LYS A 199 9.73 -33.09 21.34
CA LYS A 199 10.52 -32.89 22.56
C LYS A 199 11.52 -31.74 22.41
N LYS A 200 12.26 -31.66 21.29
CA LYS A 200 13.15 -30.51 21.00
C LYS A 200 12.43 -29.16 20.90
N LYS A 201 11.13 -29.12 20.56
CA LYS A 201 10.33 -27.89 20.64
C LYS A 201 9.96 -27.56 22.09
N GLN A 202 9.53 -28.56 22.86
CA GLN A 202 9.23 -28.41 24.29
C GLN A 202 10.47 -27.95 25.07
N ASP A 203 11.62 -28.61 24.88
CA ASP A 203 12.89 -28.25 25.51
C ASP A 203 13.32 -26.81 25.15
N LYS A 204 13.05 -26.36 23.90
CA LYS A 204 13.29 -24.97 23.51
C LYS A 204 12.37 -24.00 24.26
N VAL A 205 11.08 -24.30 24.36
CA VAL A 205 10.11 -23.48 25.12
C VAL A 205 10.47 -23.43 26.60
N VAL A 206 10.80 -24.57 27.22
CA VAL A 206 11.23 -24.64 28.63
C VAL A 206 12.52 -23.83 28.86
N ARG A 207 13.49 -23.92 27.94
CA ARG A 207 14.72 -23.10 28.02
C ARG A 207 14.44 -21.61 27.83
N GLU A 208 13.50 -21.25 26.97
CA GLU A 208 13.09 -19.86 26.74
C GLU A 208 12.31 -19.29 27.95
N LEU A 209 11.56 -20.13 28.66
CA LEU A 209 10.92 -19.79 29.94
C LEU A 209 11.95 -19.66 31.08
N GLY A 210 12.94 -20.56 31.18
CA GLY A 210 14.03 -20.44 32.16
C GLY A 210 14.88 -19.18 31.97
N LEU A 211 15.18 -18.83 30.71
CA LEU A 211 15.85 -17.56 30.38
C LEU A 211 15.01 -16.31 30.69
N ARG A 212 13.70 -16.45 30.93
CA ARG A 212 12.84 -15.36 31.44
C ARG A 212 12.82 -15.30 32.96
N SER A 213 12.89 -16.43 33.67
CA SER A 213 12.95 -16.43 35.14
C SER A 213 14.28 -15.93 35.71
N ASP A 214 15.37 -16.05 34.96
CA ASP A 214 16.71 -15.60 35.39
C ASP A 214 16.90 -14.06 35.32
N VAL A 215 15.93 -13.31 34.77
CA VAL A 215 15.94 -11.83 34.74
C VAL A 215 15.14 -11.28 35.92
N ASN A 216 15.58 -11.58 37.14
CA ASN A 216 15.05 -10.95 38.34
C ASN A 216 15.77 -9.62 38.61
N VAL A 217 15.20 -8.51 38.12
CA VAL A 217 15.62 -7.16 38.52
C VAL A 217 14.77 -6.74 39.72
N SER A 218 15.44 -6.42 40.82
CA SER A 218 14.81 -6.20 42.11
C SER A 218 13.80 -5.05 42.14
N SER A 219 12.60 -5.35 42.63
CA SER A 219 11.72 -4.42 43.37
C SER A 219 11.17 -3.19 42.63
N GLY A 220 10.20 -3.41 41.73
CA GLY A 220 9.22 -2.41 41.26
C GLY A 220 7.83 -3.06 41.14
N GLY A 221 6.95 -2.86 42.12
CA GLY A 221 5.79 -3.75 42.32
C GLY A 221 4.64 -3.64 41.30
N GLN A 222 4.19 -4.80 40.81
CA GLN A 222 2.86 -5.12 40.28
C GLN A 222 2.39 -4.47 38.96
N GLN A 223 2.76 -3.22 38.61
CA GLN A 223 2.28 -2.62 37.34
C GLN A 223 3.02 -3.13 36.09
N GLU A 224 4.25 -3.64 36.20
CA GLU A 224 5.02 -4.10 35.03
C GLU A 224 4.63 -5.52 34.55
N GLU A 225 4.09 -6.38 35.41
CA GLU A 225 3.78 -7.77 35.05
C GLU A 225 2.53 -7.87 34.14
N ASP A 226 1.46 -7.12 34.44
CA ASP A 226 0.14 -7.28 33.80
C ASP A 226 0.14 -7.07 32.26
N LEU A 227 0.80 -6.02 31.75
CA LEU A 227 0.86 -5.79 30.29
C LEU A 227 1.66 -6.88 29.56
N THR A 228 2.70 -7.41 30.19
CA THR A 228 3.57 -8.43 29.56
C THR A 228 2.89 -9.80 29.51
N CYS A 229 2.07 -10.14 30.51
CA CYS A 229 1.27 -11.36 30.54
C CYS A 229 0.17 -11.38 29.47
N ALA A 230 -0.42 -10.23 29.14
CA ALA A 230 -1.49 -10.12 28.15
C ALA A 230 -1.01 -10.11 26.67
N ALA A 231 0.31 -10.16 26.43
CA ALA A 231 0.92 -10.02 25.11
C ALA A 231 0.52 -8.75 24.34
N VAL A 232 0.16 -7.69 25.07
CA VAL A 232 -0.17 -6.37 24.50
C VAL A 232 1.11 -5.71 24.00
N ALA A 233 1.07 -5.13 22.80
CA ALA A 233 2.21 -4.41 22.25
C ALA A 233 2.48 -3.14 23.06
N PHE A 234 3.73 -2.89 23.46
CA PHE A 234 4.09 -1.77 24.35
C PHE A 234 3.62 -0.39 23.85
N ASN A 235 3.56 -0.17 22.53
CA ASN A 235 3.07 1.08 21.95
C ASN A 235 1.57 1.33 22.15
N ALA A 236 0.79 0.36 22.67
CA ALA A 236 -0.61 0.57 23.03
C ALA A 236 -0.77 1.64 24.14
N ILE A 237 0.23 1.82 25.01
CA ILE A 237 0.20 2.83 26.08
C ILE A 237 0.43 4.26 25.55
N GLU A 238 1.02 4.38 24.35
CA GLU A 238 1.24 5.67 23.71
C GLU A 238 -0.07 6.25 23.16
N ASN A 239 -1.11 5.43 23.05
CA ASN A 239 -2.40 5.83 22.49
C ASN A 239 -3.22 6.70 23.45
N ASP A 240 -3.87 7.75 22.93
CA ASP A 240 -4.53 8.74 23.79
C ASP A 240 -5.83 8.22 24.43
N GLU A 241 -6.58 7.32 23.77
CA GLU A 241 -7.74 6.67 24.39
C GLU A 241 -7.31 5.74 25.54
N PHE A 242 -6.10 5.14 25.48
CA PHE A 242 -5.59 4.33 26.59
C PHE A 242 -5.29 5.21 27.81
N LYS A 243 -4.69 6.39 27.60
CA LYS A 243 -4.43 7.37 28.67
C LYS A 243 -5.74 7.87 29.29
N GLN A 244 -6.73 8.21 28.45
CA GLN A 244 -8.06 8.62 28.91
C GLN A 244 -8.78 7.50 29.69
N MET A 245 -8.66 6.24 29.25
CA MET A 245 -9.19 5.09 29.98
C MET A 245 -8.54 4.94 31.36
N VAL A 246 -7.21 5.04 31.45
CA VAL A 246 -6.47 4.98 32.73
C VAL A 246 -6.85 6.15 33.64
N GLU A 247 -7.02 7.36 33.10
CA GLU A 247 -7.49 8.52 33.86
C GLU A 247 -8.91 8.29 34.39
N ALA A 248 -9.85 7.81 33.56
CA ALA A 248 -11.22 7.52 33.97
C ALA A 248 -11.30 6.43 35.05
N ILE A 249 -10.46 5.39 34.96
CA ILE A 249 -10.30 4.37 36.01
C ILE A 249 -9.81 5.02 37.32
N GLY A 250 -8.82 5.90 37.25
CA GLY A 250 -8.30 6.64 38.40
C GLY A 250 -9.33 7.58 39.04
N GLN A 251 -10.14 8.26 38.23
CA GLN A 251 -11.22 9.14 38.68
C GLN A 251 -12.38 8.38 39.35
N PHE A 252 -12.68 7.15 38.91
CA PHE A 252 -13.70 6.31 39.54
C PHE A 252 -13.27 5.82 40.93
N GLY A 253 -11.98 5.50 41.09
CA GLY A 253 -11.40 5.05 42.36
C GLY A 253 -11.62 3.56 42.66
N PRO A 254 -11.34 3.12 43.92
CA PRO A 254 -11.33 1.71 44.28
C PRO A 254 -12.74 1.10 44.23
N GLY A 255 -12.84 -0.10 43.65
CA GLY A 255 -14.10 -0.85 43.53
C GLY A 255 -14.74 -0.82 42.13
N LEU A 256 -14.11 -0.15 41.14
CA LEU A 256 -14.49 -0.30 39.74
C LEU A 256 -14.47 -1.77 39.32
N LYS A 257 -15.58 -2.26 38.78
CA LYS A 257 -15.62 -3.54 38.07
C LYS A 257 -15.34 -3.27 36.59
N PRO A 258 -14.31 -3.87 35.97
CA PRO A 258 -14.07 -3.70 34.55
C PRO A 258 -15.24 -4.29 33.74
N PRO A 259 -15.57 -3.73 32.57
CA PRO A 259 -16.62 -4.26 31.71
C PRO A 259 -16.27 -5.67 31.24
N THR A 260 -17.28 -6.53 31.15
CA THR A 260 -17.13 -7.90 30.66
C THR A 260 -16.86 -7.93 29.14
N GLN A 261 -16.35 -9.06 28.65
CA GLN A 261 -16.16 -9.28 27.21
C GLN A 261 -17.47 -9.10 26.41
N TYR A 262 -18.60 -9.51 26.98
CA TYR A 262 -19.91 -9.31 26.35
C TYR A 262 -20.26 -7.82 26.25
N GLU A 263 -20.11 -7.07 27.34
CA GLU A 263 -20.38 -5.63 27.37
C GLU A 263 -19.52 -4.85 26.39
N LEU A 264 -18.22 -5.17 26.32
CA LEU A 264 -17.30 -4.57 25.34
C LEU A 264 -17.69 -4.90 23.89
N ARG A 265 -18.04 -6.15 23.59
CA ARG A 265 -18.32 -6.61 22.22
C ARG A 265 -19.68 -6.16 21.69
N GLU A 266 -20.71 -6.07 22.53
CA GLU A 266 -22.09 -5.85 22.10
C GLU A 266 -22.62 -4.45 22.47
N PRO A 267 -23.04 -4.14 23.72
CA PRO A 267 -23.67 -2.85 24.03
C PRO A 267 -22.70 -1.66 23.94
N LEU A 268 -21.47 -1.77 24.45
CA LEU A 268 -20.51 -0.65 24.42
C LEU A 268 -20.02 -0.39 23.00
N LEU A 269 -19.72 -1.43 22.20
CA LEU A 269 -19.38 -1.27 20.79
C LEU A 269 -20.52 -0.63 19.98
N LYS A 270 -21.78 -1.00 20.23
CA LYS A 270 -22.94 -0.36 19.58
C LYS A 270 -23.14 1.09 20.00
N ALA A 271 -22.95 1.40 21.29
CA ALA A 271 -23.00 2.77 21.78
C ALA A 271 -21.88 3.64 21.17
N GLU A 272 -20.66 3.11 21.08
CA GLU A 272 -19.52 3.81 20.49
C GLU A 272 -19.64 3.97 18.97
N TYR A 273 -20.18 2.96 18.27
CA TYR A 273 -20.54 3.07 16.86
C TYR A 273 -21.61 4.15 16.63
N ALA A 274 -22.65 4.20 17.46
CA ALA A 274 -23.69 5.23 17.38
C ALA A 274 -23.15 6.64 17.69
N ARG A 275 -22.28 6.77 18.70
CA ARG A 275 -21.57 8.03 19.03
C ARG A 275 -20.72 8.49 17.86
N THR A 276 -19.91 7.59 17.31
CA THR A 276 -19.04 7.86 16.15
C THR A 276 -19.87 8.27 14.94
N LYS A 277 -20.96 7.56 14.63
CA LYS A 277 -21.87 7.93 13.55
C LYS A 277 -22.50 9.31 13.77
N SER A 278 -22.88 9.65 15.00
CA SER A 278 -23.36 11.00 15.33
C SER A 278 -22.30 12.09 15.18
N LEU A 279 -21.02 11.79 15.43
CA LEU A 279 -19.91 12.73 15.19
C LEU A 279 -19.56 12.86 13.69
N LEU A 280 -20.04 11.94 12.86
CA LEU A 280 -19.86 11.98 11.41
C LEU A 280 -21.02 12.69 10.68
N SER A 281 -22.12 13.08 11.34
CA SER A 281 -23.27 13.72 10.67
C SER A 281 -22.88 14.98 9.89
N ASP A 282 -21.98 15.80 10.44
CA ASP A 282 -21.51 17.02 9.77
C ASP A 282 -20.68 16.69 8.52
N ARG A 283 -19.96 15.56 8.54
CA ARG A 283 -19.23 15.03 7.38
C ARG A 283 -20.16 14.39 6.35
N GLU A 284 -21.25 13.74 6.78
CA GLU A 284 -22.31 13.25 5.89
C GLU A 284 -23.01 14.43 5.17
N ALA A 285 -23.27 15.54 5.87
CA ALA A 285 -23.80 16.77 5.27
C ALA A 285 -22.78 17.49 4.35
N GLU A 286 -21.49 17.54 4.71
CA GLU A 286 -20.44 18.02 3.79
C GLU A 286 -20.33 17.15 2.52
N LYS A 287 -20.50 15.83 2.66
CA LYS A 287 -20.51 14.87 1.56
C LYS A 287 -21.68 15.13 0.61
N GLU A 288 -22.88 15.41 1.10
CA GLU A 288 -24.02 15.75 0.22
C GLU A 288 -23.72 16.96 -0.68
N LYS A 289 -23.10 18.00 -0.09
CA LYS A 289 -22.79 19.25 -0.79
C LYS A 289 -21.59 19.16 -1.74
N ASN A 290 -20.53 18.46 -1.33
CA ASN A 290 -19.26 18.46 -2.06
C ASN A 290 -19.06 17.18 -2.88
N GLY A 291 -19.69 16.08 -2.53
CA GLY A 291 -19.42 14.74 -3.03
C GLY A 291 -18.17 14.10 -2.42
N CYS A 292 -18.03 12.79 -2.59
CA CYS A 292 -16.96 11.97 -2.07
C CYS A 292 -16.27 11.10 -3.14
N SER A 293 -15.07 10.63 -2.80
CA SER A 293 -14.30 9.64 -3.53
C SER A 293 -14.49 8.27 -2.88
N ILE A 294 -14.90 7.25 -3.65
CA ILE A 294 -14.92 5.84 -3.21
C ILE A 294 -13.58 5.22 -3.55
N MET A 295 -12.87 4.65 -2.57
CA MET A 295 -11.65 3.87 -2.84
C MET A 295 -11.91 2.39 -2.58
N THR A 296 -11.40 1.52 -3.44
CA THR A 296 -11.34 0.07 -3.15
C THR A 296 -9.93 -0.39 -2.82
N ASP A 297 -9.85 -1.24 -1.81
CA ASP A 297 -8.64 -2.02 -1.50
C ASP A 297 -9.01 -3.49 -1.25
N ALA A 298 -8.11 -4.39 -1.63
CA ALA A 298 -8.28 -5.84 -1.59
C ALA A 298 -7.15 -6.47 -0.79
N TRP A 299 -7.48 -7.00 0.40
CA TRP A 299 -6.46 -7.39 1.37
C TRP A 299 -6.89 -8.58 2.26
N THR A 300 -5.98 -9.05 3.13
CA THR A 300 -6.08 -10.34 3.86
C THR A 300 -6.18 -10.28 5.40
N ASP A 301 -5.84 -9.17 6.08
CA ASP A 301 -5.52 -9.17 7.53
C ASP A 301 -6.28 -8.06 8.32
N MET A 302 -7.35 -8.38 9.07
CA MET A 302 -8.29 -7.44 9.76
C MET A 302 -7.75 -6.00 10.08
N LYS A 303 -8.29 -4.99 9.38
CA LYS A 303 -7.99 -3.54 9.49
C LYS A 303 -9.30 -2.72 9.45
N SER A 304 -9.23 -1.46 9.86
CA SER A 304 -10.38 -0.54 9.96
C SER A 304 -10.79 0.02 8.60
N PHE A 305 -12.05 -0.20 8.21
CA PHE A 305 -12.66 0.33 6.98
C PHE A 305 -14.09 0.81 7.27
N ILE A 306 -14.63 1.70 6.44
CA ILE A 306 -16.05 2.12 6.54
C ILE A 306 -16.98 0.93 6.28
N LYS A 307 -16.62 0.10 5.28
CA LYS A 307 -17.28 -1.17 5.00
C LYS A 307 -16.27 -2.18 4.46
N SER A 308 -16.32 -3.40 4.98
CA SER A 308 -15.49 -4.53 4.55
C SER A 308 -16.38 -5.74 4.26
N LYS A 309 -16.26 -6.34 3.07
CA LYS A 309 -17.00 -7.56 2.71
C LYS A 309 -16.02 -8.72 2.53
N ASP A 310 -16.25 -9.82 3.24
CA ASP A 310 -15.47 -11.03 2.95
C ASP A 310 -15.86 -11.59 1.58
N THR A 311 -14.82 -11.87 0.80
CA THR A 311 -14.86 -12.36 -0.58
C THR A 311 -13.94 -13.58 -0.72
N SER A 312 -13.55 -14.21 0.39
CA SER A 312 -12.70 -15.41 0.44
C SER A 312 -13.23 -16.59 -0.38
N ALA A 313 -14.57 -16.73 -0.45
CA ALA A 313 -15.26 -17.79 -1.19
C ALA A 313 -15.62 -17.45 -2.65
N ILE A 314 -15.31 -16.24 -3.13
CA ILE A 314 -15.77 -15.73 -4.45
C ILE A 314 -14.54 -15.34 -5.27
N SER A 315 -14.49 -15.73 -6.55
CA SER A 315 -13.46 -15.26 -7.47
C SER A 315 -13.57 -13.75 -7.69
N HIS A 316 -12.47 -13.00 -7.54
CA HIS A 316 -12.48 -11.53 -7.68
C HIS A 316 -12.42 -11.13 -9.16
N THR A 317 -13.39 -11.56 -9.97
CA THR A 317 -13.49 -11.19 -11.39
C THR A 317 -13.88 -9.71 -11.55
N GLY A 318 -13.76 -9.17 -12.77
CA GLY A 318 -14.08 -7.76 -13.03
C GLY A 318 -15.55 -7.42 -12.78
N GLU A 319 -16.44 -8.38 -13.04
CA GLU A 319 -17.88 -8.27 -12.84
C GLU A 319 -18.22 -8.25 -11.36
N VAL A 320 -17.63 -9.14 -10.55
CA VAL A 320 -17.82 -9.16 -9.08
C VAL A 320 -17.30 -7.87 -8.44
N ILE A 321 -16.16 -7.35 -8.91
CA ILE A 321 -15.62 -6.07 -8.42
C ILE A 321 -16.55 -4.91 -8.83
N PHE A 322 -17.00 -4.89 -10.09
CA PHE A 322 -17.97 -3.91 -10.60
C PHE A 322 -19.23 -3.88 -9.73
N GLU A 323 -19.88 -5.03 -9.51
CA GLU A 323 -21.07 -5.13 -8.66
C GLU A 323 -20.82 -4.57 -7.25
N LEU A 324 -19.69 -4.88 -6.65
CA LEU A 324 -19.37 -4.42 -5.29
C LEU A 324 -19.16 -2.90 -5.20
N VAL A 325 -18.53 -2.28 -6.21
CA VAL A 325 -18.38 -0.83 -6.27
C VAL A 325 -19.70 -0.16 -6.61
N ASP A 326 -20.45 -0.72 -7.55
CA ASP A 326 -21.73 -0.19 -8.02
C ASP A 326 -22.79 -0.18 -6.91
N ASN A 327 -22.91 -1.26 -6.12
CA ASN A 327 -23.72 -1.28 -4.91
C ASN A 327 -23.26 -0.22 -3.89
N ALA A 328 -21.94 0.00 -3.75
CA ALA A 328 -21.43 1.03 -2.84
C ALA A 328 -21.73 2.45 -3.33
N ILE A 329 -21.79 2.69 -4.65
CA ILE A 329 -22.25 3.96 -5.24
C ILE A 329 -23.76 4.15 -4.97
N GLU A 330 -24.57 3.10 -5.11
CA GLU A 330 -26.02 3.15 -4.86
C GLU A 330 -26.34 3.40 -3.38
N GLU A 331 -25.61 2.79 -2.44
CA GLU A 331 -25.71 3.09 -0.99
C GLU A 331 -25.26 4.51 -0.63
N VAL A 332 -24.37 5.11 -1.44
CA VAL A 332 -23.80 6.44 -1.20
C VAL A 332 -24.63 7.57 -1.81
N GLY A 333 -25.42 7.28 -2.85
CA GLY A 333 -26.03 8.26 -3.75
C GLY A 333 -25.08 8.59 -4.89
N ALA A 334 -25.47 8.33 -6.14
CA ALA A 334 -24.58 8.44 -7.30
C ALA A 334 -24.19 9.90 -7.61
N GLU A 335 -25.14 10.81 -7.39
CA GLU A 335 -24.99 12.27 -7.37
C GLU A 335 -23.97 12.78 -6.34
N HIS A 336 -23.67 11.98 -5.31
CA HIS A 336 -22.68 12.29 -4.29
C HIS A 336 -21.32 11.60 -4.53
N VAL A 337 -21.16 10.77 -5.57
CA VAL A 337 -19.86 10.16 -5.93
C VAL A 337 -19.20 10.94 -7.06
N VAL A 338 -18.01 11.48 -6.78
CA VAL A 338 -17.20 12.19 -7.78
C VAL A 338 -16.24 11.23 -8.49
N GLN A 339 -15.61 10.32 -7.74
CA GLN A 339 -14.65 9.38 -8.31
C GLN A 339 -14.61 8.04 -7.60
N VAL A 340 -14.19 7.01 -8.33
CA VAL A 340 -13.78 5.71 -7.83
C VAL A 340 -12.26 5.56 -8.00
N VAL A 341 -11.55 5.18 -6.95
CA VAL A 341 -10.10 4.90 -6.96
C VAL A 341 -9.86 3.41 -6.70
N THR A 342 -9.18 2.70 -7.59
CA THR A 342 -8.84 1.27 -7.39
C THR A 342 -7.39 0.98 -7.79
N ASP A 343 -6.85 -0.18 -7.43
CA ASP A 343 -5.50 -0.56 -7.88
C ASP A 343 -5.44 -0.92 -9.39
N ASN A 344 -4.23 -1.20 -9.90
CA ASN A 344 -4.02 -1.49 -11.32
C ASN A 344 -4.14 -2.99 -11.70
N ALA A 345 -4.73 -3.83 -10.85
CA ALA A 345 -4.96 -5.24 -11.17
C ALA A 345 -5.88 -5.40 -12.39
N SER A 346 -5.67 -6.47 -13.18
CA SER A 346 -6.44 -6.74 -14.41
C SER A 346 -7.96 -6.71 -14.19
N ASN A 347 -8.41 -7.19 -13.04
CA ASN A 347 -9.84 -7.34 -12.75
C ASN A 347 -10.45 -5.99 -12.33
N ASN A 348 -9.68 -5.14 -11.63
CA ASN A 348 -10.02 -3.74 -11.40
C ASN A 348 -10.08 -2.94 -12.71
N MET A 349 -9.17 -3.21 -13.67
CA MET A 349 -9.21 -2.61 -15.00
C MET A 349 -10.40 -3.07 -15.85
N ALA A 350 -10.92 -4.29 -15.64
CA ALA A 350 -12.16 -4.75 -16.26
C ALA A 350 -13.40 -4.10 -15.60
N ALA A 351 -13.43 -4.04 -14.27
CA ALA A 351 -14.48 -3.34 -13.52
C ALA A 351 -14.59 -1.85 -13.92
N LYS A 352 -13.46 -1.20 -14.20
CA LYS A 352 -13.40 0.17 -14.75
C LYS A 352 -14.25 0.32 -16.01
N ALA A 353 -14.11 -0.58 -16.98
CA ALA A 353 -14.78 -0.47 -18.27
C ALA A 353 -16.31 -0.52 -18.09
N LEU A 354 -16.78 -1.47 -17.25
CA LEU A 354 -18.18 -1.62 -16.89
C LEU A 354 -18.73 -0.40 -16.11
N LEU A 355 -17.94 0.17 -15.18
CA LEU A 355 -18.32 1.38 -14.45
C LEU A 355 -18.46 2.61 -15.37
N LEU A 356 -17.53 2.80 -16.31
CA LEU A 356 -17.58 3.91 -17.27
C LEU A 356 -18.80 3.81 -18.20
N GLU A 357 -19.23 2.59 -18.56
CA GLU A 357 -20.44 2.36 -19.37
C GLU A 357 -21.72 2.63 -18.57
N LYS A 358 -21.84 2.13 -17.33
CA LYS A 358 -23.04 2.36 -16.49
C LYS A 358 -23.13 3.78 -15.93
N ARG A 359 -22.00 4.42 -15.61
CA ARG A 359 -21.91 5.68 -14.86
C ARG A 359 -20.85 6.63 -15.47
N PRO A 360 -21.07 7.14 -16.69
CA PRO A 360 -20.08 7.98 -17.39
C PRO A 360 -19.70 9.24 -16.61
N ASN A 361 -20.61 9.77 -15.79
CA ASN A 361 -20.42 10.98 -14.98
C ASN A 361 -19.47 10.80 -13.77
N ILE A 362 -19.07 9.57 -13.44
CA ILE A 362 -18.18 9.27 -12.31
C ILE A 362 -16.77 9.01 -12.84
N PHE A 363 -15.78 9.71 -12.30
CA PHE A 363 -14.39 9.48 -12.66
C PHE A 363 -13.90 8.13 -12.14
N TRP A 364 -13.07 7.45 -12.93
CA TRP A 364 -12.28 6.32 -12.43
C TRP A 364 -10.80 6.68 -12.48
N SER A 365 -10.13 6.52 -11.34
CA SER A 365 -8.72 6.83 -11.14
C SER A 365 -7.96 5.58 -10.67
N SER A 366 -6.79 5.33 -11.24
CA SER A 366 -5.87 4.32 -10.72
C SER A 366 -5.17 4.84 -9.47
N CYS A 367 -5.04 4.01 -8.43
CA CYS A 367 -4.31 4.33 -7.21
C CYS A 367 -2.89 4.86 -7.51
N ALA A 368 -2.60 6.08 -7.05
CA ALA A 368 -1.32 6.73 -7.29
C ALA A 368 -0.15 6.00 -6.61
N THR A 369 -0.33 5.60 -5.34
CA THR A 369 0.62 4.80 -4.56
C THR A 369 1.04 3.54 -5.29
N HIS A 370 0.07 2.75 -5.78
CA HIS A 370 0.33 1.54 -6.55
C HIS A 370 1.04 1.87 -7.88
N THR A 371 0.64 2.94 -8.57
CA THR A 371 1.24 3.36 -9.84
C THR A 371 2.71 3.80 -9.68
N ILE A 372 3.05 4.52 -8.61
CA ILE A 372 4.42 4.93 -8.28
C ILE A 372 5.25 3.72 -7.84
N ASN A 373 4.69 2.80 -7.05
CA ASN A 373 5.35 1.54 -6.70
C ASN A 373 5.67 0.69 -7.95
N LEU A 374 4.81 0.71 -8.99
CA LEU A 374 5.09 0.09 -10.30
C LEU A 374 6.18 0.83 -11.12
N MET A 375 6.35 2.15 -10.94
CA MET A 375 7.49 2.90 -11.53
C MET A 375 8.80 2.47 -10.87
N LEU A 376 8.85 2.52 -9.53
CA LEU A 376 9.99 2.07 -8.74
C LEU A 376 10.35 0.61 -9.06
N GLN A 377 9.36 -0.27 -9.22
CA GLN A 377 9.56 -1.65 -9.65
C GLN A 377 10.16 -1.77 -11.05
N GLY A 378 9.63 -1.01 -12.02
CA GLY A 378 10.16 -1.01 -13.38
C GLY A 378 11.63 -0.59 -13.41
N ILE A 379 11.97 0.50 -12.73
CA ILE A 379 13.34 1.01 -12.65
C ILE A 379 14.23 0.02 -11.90
N GLY A 380 13.80 -0.49 -10.74
CA GLY A 380 14.54 -1.48 -9.96
C GLY A 380 14.83 -2.80 -10.67
N ASN A 381 14.06 -3.13 -11.72
CA ASN A 381 14.28 -4.30 -12.57
C ASN A 381 15.31 -4.10 -13.69
N ILE A 382 15.71 -2.86 -14.02
CA ILE A 382 16.78 -2.60 -15.01
C ILE A 382 18.07 -3.27 -14.50
N PRO A 383 18.81 -4.04 -15.33
CA PRO A 383 19.94 -4.87 -14.89
C PRO A 383 20.98 -4.15 -14.02
N ARG A 384 21.28 -2.87 -14.32
CA ARG A 384 22.26 -2.08 -13.57
C ARG A 384 21.82 -1.78 -12.13
N PHE A 385 20.53 -1.51 -11.91
CA PHE A 385 19.97 -1.26 -10.57
C PHE A 385 19.66 -2.58 -9.87
N LYS A 386 19.05 -3.52 -10.59
CA LYS A 386 18.73 -4.87 -10.10
C LYS A 386 19.95 -5.55 -9.48
N LYS A 387 21.11 -5.47 -10.12
CA LYS A 387 22.37 -6.03 -9.60
C LYS A 387 22.73 -5.45 -8.22
N ILE A 388 22.63 -4.13 -8.04
CA ILE A 388 22.93 -3.46 -6.76
C ILE A 388 21.91 -3.84 -5.68
N VAL A 389 20.62 -3.85 -6.03
CA VAL A 389 19.53 -4.26 -5.12
C VAL A 389 19.70 -5.72 -4.68
N ASP A 390 20.00 -6.63 -5.61
CA ASP A 390 20.23 -8.04 -5.32
C ASP A 390 21.49 -8.26 -4.46
N GLN A 391 22.57 -7.49 -4.69
CA GLN A 391 23.77 -7.51 -3.84
C GLN A 391 23.47 -7.01 -2.41
N ALA A 392 22.77 -5.88 -2.28
CA ALA A 392 22.35 -5.33 -0.99
C ALA A 392 21.44 -6.30 -0.21
N LYS A 393 20.50 -6.94 -0.92
CA LYS A 393 19.62 -7.99 -0.38
C LYS A 393 20.41 -9.24 0.02
N GLY A 394 21.35 -9.69 -0.79
CA GLY A 394 22.24 -10.83 -0.50
C GLY A 394 23.07 -10.60 0.76
N PHE A 395 23.71 -9.44 0.87
CA PHE A 395 24.44 -9.02 2.07
C PHE A 395 23.54 -9.00 3.30
N THR A 396 22.37 -8.36 3.21
CA THR A 396 21.41 -8.27 4.33
C THR A 396 20.93 -9.66 4.77
N ILE A 397 20.59 -10.55 3.83
CA ILE A 397 20.21 -11.94 4.13
C ILE A 397 21.36 -12.71 4.81
N PHE A 398 22.62 -12.48 4.41
CA PHE A 398 23.77 -13.11 5.06
C PHE A 398 23.97 -12.63 6.51
N ILE A 399 23.89 -11.31 6.75
CA ILE A 399 24.02 -10.73 8.10
C ILE A 399 22.91 -11.25 9.03
N TYR A 400 21.65 -11.22 8.62
CA TYR A 400 20.53 -11.68 9.46
C TYR A 400 20.34 -13.20 9.47
N GLY A 401 21.03 -13.95 8.60
CA GLY A 401 20.92 -15.40 8.49
C GLY A 401 21.58 -16.18 9.62
N HIS A 402 22.54 -15.57 10.33
CA HIS A 402 23.28 -16.22 11.42
C HIS A 402 23.43 -15.28 12.63
N HIS A 403 23.25 -15.81 13.84
CA HIS A 403 23.35 -15.02 15.07
C HIS A 403 24.74 -14.36 15.25
N ARG A 404 25.80 -15.03 14.79
CA ARG A 404 27.19 -14.54 14.89
C ARG A 404 27.46 -13.36 13.96
N THR A 405 26.99 -13.41 12.72
CA THR A 405 27.15 -12.30 11.75
C THR A 405 26.30 -11.10 12.14
N LEU A 406 25.10 -11.34 12.68
CA LEU A 406 24.24 -10.29 13.23
C LEU A 406 24.87 -9.60 14.45
N GLU A 407 25.37 -10.36 15.43
CA GLU A 407 25.99 -9.79 16.63
C GLU A 407 27.31 -9.07 16.30
N CYS A 408 28.09 -9.60 15.36
CA CYS A 408 29.26 -8.91 14.82
C CYS A 408 28.84 -7.53 14.27
N MET A 409 27.85 -7.47 13.37
CA MET A 409 27.34 -6.21 12.82
C MET A 409 26.91 -5.22 13.91
N ARG A 410 26.10 -5.67 14.87
CA ARG A 410 25.65 -4.84 16.01
C ARG A 410 26.80 -4.23 16.81
N SER A 411 27.91 -4.94 16.96
CA SER A 411 29.09 -4.44 17.67
C SER A 411 29.78 -3.27 16.95
N PHE A 412 29.67 -3.16 15.62
CA PHE A 412 30.20 -2.02 14.83
C PHE A 412 29.16 -0.92 14.60
N THR A 413 27.86 -1.23 14.59
CA THR A 413 26.78 -0.25 14.33
C THR A 413 26.17 0.37 15.59
N LYS A 414 26.76 0.14 16.79
CA LYS A 414 26.19 0.55 18.09
C LYS A 414 24.76 0.02 18.28
N LYS A 415 24.55 -1.26 17.97
CA LYS A 415 23.24 -1.96 17.95
C LYS A 415 22.20 -1.36 16.99
N ARG A 416 22.54 -0.41 16.11
CA ARG A 416 21.62 0.11 15.08
C ARG A 416 21.43 -0.91 13.97
N GLU A 417 20.19 -1.39 13.84
CA GLU A 417 19.80 -2.37 12.82
C GLU A 417 19.84 -1.79 11.40
N ILE A 418 19.96 -2.68 10.41
CA ILE A 418 19.71 -2.35 9.00
C ILE A 418 18.21 -2.52 8.76
N ILE A 419 17.56 -1.51 8.16
CA ILE A 419 16.16 -1.64 7.74
C ILE A 419 16.08 -2.78 6.73
N ARG A 420 15.25 -3.79 7.01
CA ARG A 420 15.18 -5.01 6.20
C ARG A 420 14.18 -4.81 5.04
N PRO A 421 14.46 -5.35 3.84
CA PRO A 421 13.53 -5.25 2.72
C PRO A 421 12.30 -6.13 3.02
N GLY A 422 11.13 -5.49 3.03
CA GLY A 422 9.83 -6.17 3.15
C GLY A 422 9.45 -6.86 1.85
N VAL A 423 8.47 -7.77 1.92
CA VAL A 423 8.02 -8.54 0.75
C VAL A 423 7.22 -7.67 -0.25
N THR A 424 6.55 -6.61 0.23
CA THR A 424 5.42 -6.00 -0.49
C THR A 424 5.60 -4.57 -1.02
N ARG A 425 6.67 -3.82 -0.69
CA ARG A 425 6.81 -2.40 -1.12
C ARG A 425 8.24 -2.00 -1.52
N PHE A 426 8.40 -1.26 -2.64
CA PHE A 426 9.72 -0.77 -3.08
C PHE A 426 10.33 0.27 -2.13
N ALA A 427 9.51 1.02 -1.38
CA ALA A 427 9.98 1.89 -0.30
C ALA A 427 10.89 1.16 0.70
N SER A 428 10.60 -0.12 1.01
CA SER A 428 11.45 -0.91 1.91
C SER A 428 12.83 -1.23 1.32
N GLN A 429 12.94 -1.40 -0.01
CA GLN A 429 14.22 -1.59 -0.69
C GLN A 429 15.04 -0.30 -0.70
N PHE A 430 14.38 0.85 -0.93
CA PHE A 430 14.99 2.17 -0.82
C PHE A 430 15.54 2.42 0.61
N HIS A 431 14.72 2.19 1.64
CA HIS A 431 15.16 2.34 3.03
C HIS A 431 16.25 1.33 3.43
N THR A 432 16.27 0.13 2.84
CA THR A 432 17.40 -0.82 2.99
C THR A 432 18.70 -0.21 2.42
N LEU A 433 18.67 0.31 1.19
CA LEU A 433 19.83 0.93 0.54
C LEU A 433 20.33 2.16 1.31
N GLN A 434 19.42 3.03 1.78
CA GLN A 434 19.76 4.19 2.59
C GLN A 434 20.43 3.75 3.90
N SER A 435 19.78 2.85 4.63
CA SER A 435 20.30 2.31 5.90
C SER A 435 21.64 1.59 5.75
N LEU A 436 21.96 1.03 4.58
CA LEU A 436 23.29 0.47 4.27
C LEU A 436 24.31 1.59 4.03
N LEU A 437 23.95 2.64 3.28
CA LEU A 437 24.81 3.78 3.00
C LEU A 437 25.18 4.54 4.29
N ASP A 438 24.20 4.79 5.17
CA ASP A 438 24.41 5.42 6.49
C ASP A 438 25.41 4.65 7.37
N LYS A 439 25.53 3.33 7.12
CA LYS A 439 26.38 2.40 7.88
C LYS A 439 27.66 2.00 7.12
N LYS A 440 27.88 2.53 5.91
CA LYS A 440 28.99 2.20 4.98
C LYS A 440 30.35 2.05 5.65
N TYR A 441 30.75 3.03 6.48
CA TYR A 441 32.05 2.99 7.18
C TYR A 441 32.11 1.94 8.30
N SER A 442 31.03 1.78 9.07
CA SER A 442 30.96 0.76 10.13
C SER A 442 30.98 -0.66 9.54
N LEU A 443 30.25 -0.88 8.45
CA LEU A 443 30.21 -2.18 7.75
C LEU A 443 31.56 -2.49 7.08
N ARG A 444 32.23 -1.50 6.49
CA ARG A 444 33.60 -1.65 5.95
C ARG A 444 34.61 -1.99 7.03
N LYS A 445 34.53 -1.37 8.21
CA LYS A 445 35.38 -1.73 9.36
C LYS A 445 35.09 -3.15 9.86
N MET A 446 33.81 -3.52 9.96
CA MET A 446 33.39 -4.85 10.39
C MET A 446 34.00 -5.97 9.53
N VAL A 447 33.92 -5.89 8.20
CA VAL A 447 34.34 -7.01 7.33
C VAL A 447 35.86 -7.24 7.28
N VAL A 448 36.68 -6.30 7.76
CA VAL A 448 38.15 -6.42 7.84
C VAL A 448 38.65 -6.61 9.28
N ASP A 449 37.76 -6.76 10.26
CA ASP A 449 38.12 -6.96 11.66
C ASP A 449 38.27 -8.46 11.96
N ALA A 450 39.21 -8.83 12.84
CA ALA A 450 39.42 -10.22 13.26
C ALA A 450 38.13 -10.86 13.81
N LYS A 451 37.19 -10.09 14.37
CA LYS A 451 35.86 -10.59 14.78
C LYS A 451 35.03 -11.15 13.62
N TRP A 452 35.22 -10.68 12.39
CA TRP A 452 34.57 -11.20 11.19
C TRP A 452 35.27 -12.44 10.64
N GLU A 453 36.60 -12.43 10.62
CA GLU A 453 37.40 -13.58 10.14
C GLU A 453 37.21 -14.83 11.02
N ASN A 454 37.05 -14.65 12.33
CA ASN A 454 36.80 -15.73 13.29
C ASN A 454 35.39 -16.37 13.19
N ILE A 455 34.50 -15.88 12.32
CA ILE A 455 33.16 -16.43 12.13
C ILE A 455 33.18 -17.46 11.00
N LYS A 456 32.98 -18.75 11.32
CA LYS A 456 32.97 -19.87 10.37
C LYS A 456 32.12 -19.62 9.11
N GLU A 457 31.01 -18.91 9.26
CA GLU A 457 30.08 -18.59 8.18
C GLU A 457 30.65 -17.57 7.16
N THR A 458 31.61 -16.71 7.54
CA THR A 458 32.21 -15.71 6.63
C THR A 458 33.17 -16.34 5.63
N SER A 459 33.77 -17.50 5.96
CA SER A 459 34.58 -18.31 5.04
C SER A 459 33.76 -18.98 3.93
N SER A 460 32.42 -19.03 4.06
CA SER A 460 31.53 -19.61 3.05
C SER A 460 31.49 -18.76 1.76
N LYS A 461 31.02 -19.35 0.65
CA LYS A 461 30.84 -18.61 -0.61
C LYS A 461 30.03 -17.31 -0.42
N LYS A 462 28.93 -17.37 0.34
CA LYS A 462 28.09 -16.20 0.65
C LYS A 462 28.80 -15.17 1.54
N GLY A 463 29.67 -15.62 2.44
CA GLY A 463 30.47 -14.74 3.29
C GLY A 463 31.55 -13.99 2.52
N LYS A 464 32.20 -14.67 1.56
CA LYS A 464 33.12 -14.04 0.60
C LYS A 464 32.40 -13.03 -0.30
N GLU A 465 31.26 -13.42 -0.88
CA GLU A 465 30.40 -12.51 -1.66
C GLU A 465 29.95 -11.27 -0.86
N ALA A 466 29.67 -11.42 0.44
CA ALA A 466 29.33 -10.33 1.35
C ALA A 466 30.54 -9.41 1.62
N TYR A 467 31.73 -9.97 1.88
CA TYR A 467 32.99 -9.24 2.04
C TYR A 467 33.32 -8.41 0.78
N ASP A 468 33.32 -9.06 -0.39
CA ASP A 468 33.60 -8.43 -1.69
C ASP A 468 32.61 -7.29 -1.98
N THR A 469 31.32 -7.49 -1.67
CA THR A 469 30.27 -6.48 -1.85
C THR A 469 30.51 -5.25 -0.99
N VAL A 470 30.86 -5.41 0.30
CA VAL A 470 31.08 -4.29 1.23
C VAL A 470 32.38 -3.53 0.94
N LEU A 471 33.42 -4.18 0.41
CA LEU A 471 34.64 -3.47 0.01
C LEU A 471 34.49 -2.79 -1.37
N SER A 472 33.75 -3.39 -2.30
CA SER A 472 33.56 -2.90 -3.67
C SER A 472 33.13 -1.44 -3.77
N VAL A 473 34.03 -0.59 -4.31
CA VAL A 473 33.72 0.82 -4.63
C VAL A 473 32.58 0.90 -5.67
N ARG A 474 32.53 -0.04 -6.63
CA ARG A 474 31.47 -0.10 -7.64
C ARG A 474 30.09 -0.35 -7.02
N PHE A 475 30.01 -1.16 -5.96
CA PHE A 475 28.76 -1.39 -5.24
C PHE A 475 28.27 -0.10 -4.59
N TRP A 476 29.09 0.58 -3.78
CA TRP A 476 28.67 1.81 -3.09
C TRP A 476 28.32 2.96 -4.03
N ASN A 477 29.10 3.17 -5.09
CA ASN A 477 28.75 4.15 -6.12
C ASN A 477 27.41 3.79 -6.80
N GLY A 478 27.14 2.49 -6.99
CA GLY A 478 25.85 1.99 -7.45
C GLY A 478 24.71 2.27 -6.47
N VAL A 479 24.92 2.08 -5.16
CA VAL A 479 23.94 2.39 -4.10
C VAL A 479 23.61 3.90 -4.11
N GLU A 480 24.62 4.75 -4.19
CA GLU A 480 24.44 6.22 -4.24
C GLU A 480 23.65 6.66 -5.49
N ILE A 481 23.89 6.05 -6.66
CA ILE A 481 23.09 6.31 -7.87
C ILE A 481 21.67 5.75 -7.74
N CYS A 482 21.48 4.56 -7.15
CA CYS A 482 20.13 4.01 -6.90
C CYS A 482 19.30 4.97 -6.03
N LEU A 483 19.90 5.48 -4.95
CA LEU A 483 19.22 6.40 -4.04
C LEU A 483 18.83 7.70 -4.75
N LYS A 484 19.74 8.34 -5.49
CA LYS A 484 19.42 9.56 -6.28
C LYS A 484 18.32 9.38 -7.32
N VAL A 485 18.14 8.17 -7.86
CA VAL A 485 17.10 7.87 -8.86
C VAL A 485 15.76 7.48 -8.21
N PHE A 486 15.79 6.82 -7.07
CA PHE A 486 14.58 6.39 -6.37
C PHE A 486 14.01 7.46 -5.42
N GLU A 487 14.85 8.29 -4.81
CA GLU A 487 14.46 9.31 -3.84
C GLU A 487 13.33 10.24 -4.33
N PRO A 488 13.37 10.80 -5.56
CA PRO A 488 12.30 11.69 -6.02
C PRO A 488 10.94 10.98 -6.13
N LEU A 489 10.94 9.72 -6.55
CA LEU A 489 9.73 8.89 -6.60
C LEU A 489 9.27 8.40 -5.22
N VAL A 490 10.18 8.24 -4.26
CA VAL A 490 9.82 7.92 -2.86
C VAL A 490 9.26 9.13 -2.13
N LYS A 491 9.73 10.35 -2.42
CA LYS A 491 9.10 11.60 -1.97
C LYS A 491 7.68 11.73 -2.52
N LEU A 492 7.50 11.48 -3.83
CA LEU A 492 6.17 11.47 -4.45
C LEU A 492 5.26 10.36 -3.88
N LEU A 493 5.82 9.19 -3.54
CA LEU A 493 5.08 8.11 -2.88
C LEU A 493 4.57 8.55 -1.50
N ARG A 494 5.42 9.16 -0.67
CA ARG A 494 5.03 9.72 0.63
C ARG A 494 3.99 10.84 0.53
N LEU A 495 4.12 11.69 -0.49
CA LEU A 495 3.15 12.76 -0.78
C LEU A 495 1.76 12.18 -1.06
N VAL A 496 1.65 11.08 -1.81
CA VAL A 496 0.36 10.45 -2.05
C VAL A 496 -0.13 9.66 -0.84
N ASP A 497 0.77 9.01 -0.10
CA ASP A 497 0.45 8.27 1.14
C ASP A 497 0.22 9.18 2.37
N GLY A 498 0.10 10.50 2.19
CA GLY A 498 -0.12 11.46 3.27
C GLY A 498 -1.60 11.75 3.54
N ASP A 499 -2.15 11.27 4.67
CA ASP A 499 -3.56 11.49 5.07
C ASP A 499 -3.93 12.97 5.34
N VAL A 500 -2.96 13.85 5.53
CA VAL A 500 -3.18 15.19 6.13
C VAL A 500 -3.43 16.29 5.09
N LYS A 501 -2.99 16.11 3.83
CA LYS A 501 -3.05 17.16 2.80
C LYS A 501 -3.66 16.62 1.50
N PRO A 502 -4.62 17.33 0.86
CA PRO A 502 -5.13 16.96 -0.45
C PRO A 502 -4.00 16.85 -1.48
N SER A 503 -3.64 15.64 -1.92
CA SER A 503 -2.46 15.43 -2.76
C SER A 503 -2.74 15.47 -4.26
N MET A 504 -4.02 15.36 -4.68
CA MET A 504 -4.43 15.21 -6.08
C MET A 504 -3.87 16.29 -7.02
N GLY A 505 -4.03 17.58 -6.66
CA GLY A 505 -3.50 18.71 -7.42
C GLY A 505 -1.98 18.87 -7.39
N PHE A 506 -1.27 18.04 -6.62
CA PHE A 506 0.20 18.04 -6.51
C PHE A 506 0.86 16.84 -7.20
N VAL A 507 0.13 15.73 -7.43
CA VAL A 507 0.70 14.49 -7.99
C VAL A 507 1.45 14.72 -9.31
N TYR A 508 0.83 15.40 -10.27
CA TYR A 508 1.45 15.61 -11.59
C TYR A 508 2.62 16.59 -11.54
N GLY A 509 2.51 17.67 -10.76
CA GLY A 509 3.59 18.66 -10.61
C GLY A 509 4.85 18.09 -9.93
N GLU A 510 4.66 17.35 -8.84
CA GLU A 510 5.77 16.65 -8.18
C GLU A 510 6.29 15.46 -9.02
N LEU A 511 5.48 14.84 -9.87
CA LEU A 511 5.95 13.88 -10.88
C LEU A 511 6.82 14.53 -11.96
N LEU A 512 6.48 15.72 -12.45
CA LEU A 512 7.32 16.49 -13.38
C LEU A 512 8.65 16.91 -12.73
N LYS A 513 8.62 17.31 -11.46
CA LYS A 513 9.82 17.59 -10.66
C LYS A 513 10.67 16.33 -10.45
N ALA A 514 10.08 15.20 -10.10
CA ALA A 514 10.79 13.92 -9.99
C ALA A 514 11.45 13.51 -11.33
N LYS A 515 10.78 13.74 -12.47
CA LYS A 515 11.38 13.54 -13.80
C LYS A 515 12.59 14.47 -14.06
N ARG A 516 12.63 15.68 -13.49
CA ARG A 516 13.80 16.58 -13.56
C ARG A 516 14.94 16.11 -12.65
N GLU A 517 14.66 15.85 -11.38
CA GLU A 517 15.65 15.36 -10.40
C GLU A 517 16.33 14.05 -10.88
N ILE A 518 15.58 13.14 -11.52
CA ILE A 518 16.13 11.91 -12.12
C ILE A 518 17.09 12.20 -13.30
N LYS A 519 16.82 13.23 -14.13
CA LYS A 519 17.73 13.62 -15.22
C LYS A 519 19.01 14.24 -14.67
N GLU A 520 18.88 15.10 -13.65
CA GLU A 520 20.00 15.74 -12.94
C GLU A 520 20.89 14.73 -12.21
N ALA A 521 20.32 13.66 -11.63
CA ALA A 521 21.07 12.54 -11.06
C ALA A 521 22.02 11.86 -12.07
N PHE A 522 21.71 11.95 -13.37
CA PHE A 522 22.53 11.50 -14.49
C PHE A 522 23.29 12.63 -15.20
N LYS A 523 23.43 13.80 -14.58
CA LYS A 523 24.07 15.01 -15.16
C LYS A 523 23.45 15.45 -16.49
N ASN A 524 22.16 15.16 -16.69
CA ASN A 524 21.43 15.38 -17.95
C ASN A 524 21.98 14.62 -19.17
N GLU A 525 22.73 13.53 -18.97
CA GLU A 525 23.21 12.66 -20.06
C GLU A 525 22.07 11.72 -20.51
N GLU A 526 21.42 12.04 -21.64
CA GLU A 526 20.19 11.36 -22.11
C GLU A 526 20.33 9.84 -22.16
N LEU A 527 21.44 9.34 -22.74
CA LEU A 527 21.73 7.91 -22.86
C LEU A 527 21.68 7.16 -21.52
N ARG A 528 21.89 7.85 -20.39
CA ARG A 528 21.87 7.25 -19.05
C ARG A 528 20.51 7.27 -18.38
N TYR A 529 19.68 8.30 -18.62
CA TYR A 529 18.36 8.42 -18.00
C TYR A 529 17.20 7.94 -18.89
N LYS A 530 17.37 7.84 -20.21
CA LYS A 530 16.30 7.55 -21.19
C LYS A 530 15.44 6.34 -20.83
N GLU A 531 16.08 5.22 -20.47
CA GLU A 531 15.40 4.00 -20.03
C GLU A 531 14.55 4.22 -18.76
N VAL A 532 15.07 5.00 -17.80
CA VAL A 532 14.38 5.31 -16.53
C VAL A 532 13.14 6.17 -16.78
N ILE A 533 13.30 7.24 -17.57
CA ILE A 533 12.21 8.15 -17.91
C ILE A 533 11.15 7.45 -18.77
N ALA A 534 11.55 6.60 -19.72
CA ALA A 534 10.62 5.80 -20.52
C ALA A 534 9.78 4.83 -19.66
N ILE A 535 10.34 4.29 -18.57
CA ILE A 535 9.57 3.48 -17.61
C ILE A 535 8.57 4.34 -16.83
N VAL A 536 8.98 5.51 -16.33
CA VAL A 536 8.07 6.46 -15.65
C VAL A 536 6.92 6.84 -16.58
N GLU A 537 7.22 7.26 -17.81
CA GLU A 537 6.24 7.65 -18.83
C GLU A 537 5.31 6.50 -19.23
N LYS A 538 5.83 5.28 -19.40
CA LYS A 538 5.01 4.09 -19.68
C LYS A 538 4.08 3.72 -18.51
N LYS A 539 4.45 4.03 -17.27
CA LYS A 539 3.66 3.69 -16.08
C LYS A 539 2.65 4.79 -15.71
N MET A 540 2.96 6.07 -15.93
CA MET A 540 2.02 7.18 -15.72
C MET A 540 0.90 7.24 -16.77
N ARG A 541 1.16 6.79 -18.00
CA ARG A 541 0.23 6.92 -19.15
C ARG A 541 -1.17 6.37 -18.88
N GLY A 542 -2.18 7.21 -19.09
CA GLY A 542 -3.59 6.91 -18.86
C GLY A 542 -3.94 6.75 -17.37
N ARG A 543 -3.06 7.22 -16.48
CA ARG A 543 -3.15 7.08 -15.02
C ARG A 543 -2.92 8.42 -14.34
N LEU A 544 -1.66 8.77 -14.06
CA LEU A 544 -1.28 10.00 -13.36
C LEU A 544 -1.19 11.22 -14.30
N ASP A 545 -1.36 10.97 -15.60
CA ASP A 545 -1.59 11.96 -16.66
C ASP A 545 -3.00 11.81 -17.28
N ALA A 546 -3.93 11.14 -16.59
CA ALA A 546 -5.34 11.14 -17.00
C ALA A 546 -5.94 12.55 -16.84
N PRO A 547 -7.02 12.90 -17.59
CA PRO A 547 -7.55 14.26 -17.62
C PRO A 547 -7.81 14.88 -16.25
N LEU A 548 -8.34 14.11 -15.30
CA LEU A 548 -8.56 14.57 -13.92
C LEU A 548 -7.27 15.03 -13.20
N HIS A 549 -6.14 14.34 -13.39
CA HIS A 549 -4.86 14.70 -12.76
C HIS A 549 -4.24 15.94 -13.40
N LEU A 550 -4.31 16.03 -14.73
CA LEU A 550 -3.79 17.18 -15.48
C LEU A 550 -4.63 18.45 -15.21
N THR A 551 -5.97 18.32 -15.18
CA THR A 551 -6.88 19.41 -14.80
C THR A 551 -6.68 19.82 -13.34
N ALA A 552 -6.48 18.89 -12.41
CA ALA A 552 -6.16 19.21 -11.02
C ALA A 552 -4.82 19.96 -10.86
N TYR A 553 -3.83 19.69 -11.71
CA TYR A 553 -2.57 20.43 -11.77
C TYR A 553 -2.74 21.83 -12.38
N LEU A 554 -3.46 21.94 -13.49
CA LEU A 554 -3.77 23.19 -14.20
C LEU A 554 -4.51 24.19 -13.29
N LEU A 555 -5.49 23.68 -12.53
CA LEU A 555 -6.31 24.46 -11.60
C LEU A 555 -5.66 24.67 -10.23
N ASN A 556 -4.41 24.22 -9.99
CA ASN A 556 -3.71 24.44 -8.72
C ASN A 556 -2.87 25.73 -8.76
N PRO A 557 -3.24 26.80 -8.02
CA PRO A 557 -2.50 28.06 -8.03
C PRO A 557 -1.05 27.95 -7.59
N HIS A 558 -0.68 26.93 -6.80
CA HIS A 558 0.71 26.69 -6.41
C HIS A 558 1.63 26.56 -7.64
N TYR A 559 1.15 25.91 -8.69
CA TYR A 559 1.88 25.79 -9.96
C TYR A 559 1.47 26.89 -10.94
N SER A 560 0.18 26.98 -11.29
CA SER A 560 -0.25 27.82 -12.41
C SER A 560 -0.22 29.33 -12.15
N TYR A 561 -0.09 29.77 -10.88
CA TYR A 561 0.16 31.19 -10.59
C TYR A 561 1.65 31.50 -10.39
N ALA A 562 2.47 30.49 -10.13
CA ALA A 562 3.94 30.60 -10.08
C ALA A 562 4.53 30.60 -11.50
N ASP A 563 4.02 29.74 -12.38
CA ASP A 563 4.39 29.63 -13.78
C ASP A 563 3.12 29.55 -14.65
N SER A 564 2.78 30.68 -15.29
CA SER A 564 1.61 30.75 -16.17
C SER A 564 1.80 30.01 -17.49
N SER A 565 3.02 29.60 -17.89
CA SER A 565 3.23 28.83 -19.12
C SER A 565 2.60 27.43 -19.05
N ILE A 566 2.21 26.98 -17.86
CA ILE A 566 1.43 25.74 -17.66
C ILE A 566 0.11 25.77 -18.45
N PHE A 567 -0.49 26.94 -18.64
CA PHE A 567 -1.70 27.11 -19.45
C PHE A 567 -1.48 26.88 -20.95
N ASP A 568 -0.24 27.03 -21.44
CA ASP A 568 0.13 26.78 -22.83
C ASP A 568 0.68 25.36 -23.03
N ASN A 569 1.28 24.78 -21.98
CA ASN A 569 1.91 23.44 -22.00
C ASN A 569 0.93 22.28 -21.80
N VAL A 570 -0.21 22.50 -21.15
CA VAL A 570 -1.27 21.50 -20.94
C VAL A 570 -2.38 21.75 -21.95
N ASP A 571 -2.70 20.75 -22.78
CA ASP A 571 -3.76 20.87 -23.78
C ASP A 571 -5.12 21.13 -23.10
N ILE A 572 -5.80 22.20 -23.50
CA ILE A 572 -7.10 22.61 -22.98
C ILE A 572 -8.20 21.57 -23.24
N THR A 573 -8.05 20.69 -24.23
CA THR A 573 -8.94 19.53 -24.42
C THR A 573 -9.04 18.67 -23.15
N THR A 574 -7.98 18.63 -22.35
CA THR A 574 -7.92 17.95 -21.06
C THR A 574 -8.90 18.53 -20.03
N LEU A 575 -9.01 19.86 -19.98
CA LEU A 575 -9.99 20.55 -19.14
C LEU A 575 -11.40 20.27 -19.66
N ILE A 576 -11.61 20.38 -20.98
CA ILE A 576 -12.90 20.13 -21.64
C ILE A 576 -13.39 18.71 -21.32
N THR A 577 -12.60 17.66 -21.58
CA THR A 577 -12.97 16.27 -21.25
C THR A 577 -13.25 16.06 -19.75
N CYS A 578 -12.57 16.80 -18.87
CA CYS A 578 -12.86 16.74 -17.44
C CYS A 578 -14.17 17.47 -17.08
N VAL A 579 -14.54 18.55 -17.78
CA VAL A 579 -15.81 19.25 -17.61
C VAL A 579 -16.96 18.43 -18.19
N GLU A 580 -16.79 17.90 -19.42
CA GLU A 580 -17.73 17.00 -20.10
C GLU A 580 -18.07 15.78 -19.24
N GLN A 581 -17.06 15.16 -18.62
CA GLN A 581 -17.27 14.02 -17.73
C GLN A 581 -17.94 14.43 -16.42
N PHE A 582 -17.52 15.55 -15.80
CA PHE A 582 -18.08 15.99 -14.51
C PHE A 582 -19.54 16.47 -14.63
N TYR A 583 -19.89 17.15 -15.73
CA TYR A 583 -21.22 17.66 -16.04
C TYR A 583 -21.90 16.86 -17.17
N HIS A 584 -21.64 15.55 -17.21
CA HIS A 584 -22.17 14.66 -18.24
C HIS A 584 -23.71 14.65 -18.22
N GLY A 585 -24.32 15.05 -19.34
CA GLY A 585 -25.77 15.15 -19.49
C GLY A 585 -26.40 16.40 -18.87
N CYS A 586 -25.58 17.37 -18.42
CA CYS A 586 -26.03 18.73 -18.11
C CYS A 586 -26.13 19.59 -19.37
N ASP A 587 -26.66 20.80 -19.22
CA ASP A 587 -26.78 21.80 -20.29
C ASP A 587 -25.41 22.25 -20.82
N GLU A 588 -25.32 22.53 -22.12
CA GLU A 588 -24.09 23.03 -22.79
C GLU A 588 -23.68 24.40 -22.23
N ASP A 589 -24.63 25.21 -21.77
CA ASP A 589 -24.41 26.49 -21.09
C ASP A 589 -23.47 26.37 -19.87
N ILE A 590 -23.54 25.26 -19.12
CA ILE A 590 -22.65 25.02 -17.95
C ILE A 590 -21.23 24.71 -18.41
N HIS A 591 -21.07 24.04 -19.55
CA HIS A 591 -19.76 23.71 -20.10
C HIS A 591 -19.08 24.98 -20.62
N ASP A 592 -19.82 25.85 -21.30
CA ASP A 592 -19.34 27.18 -21.73
C ASP A 592 -18.96 28.07 -20.53
N GLU A 593 -19.83 28.18 -19.51
CA GLU A 593 -19.54 28.99 -18.32
C GLU A 593 -18.25 28.53 -17.61
N VAL A 594 -18.04 27.22 -17.47
CA VAL A 594 -16.83 26.70 -16.80
C VAL A 594 -15.58 26.89 -17.67
N VAL A 595 -15.63 26.51 -18.94
CA VAL A 595 -14.44 26.47 -19.82
C VAL A 595 -14.08 27.85 -20.37
N ASN A 596 -15.05 28.64 -20.83
CA ASN A 596 -14.78 29.91 -21.51
C ASN A 596 -14.84 31.11 -20.56
N ILE A 597 -15.66 31.07 -19.50
CA ILE A 597 -15.83 32.20 -18.58
C ILE A 597 -14.99 32.03 -17.30
N GLU A 598 -15.25 31.01 -16.47
CA GLU A 598 -14.60 30.86 -15.16
C GLU A 598 -13.12 30.48 -15.26
N PHE A 599 -12.75 29.58 -16.17
CA PHE A 599 -11.34 29.25 -16.39
C PHE A 599 -10.54 30.47 -16.92
N THR A 600 -11.12 31.29 -17.80
CA THR A 600 -10.50 32.57 -18.23
C THR A 600 -10.32 33.54 -17.05
N LYS A 601 -11.28 33.63 -16.13
CA LYS A 601 -11.15 34.42 -14.89
C LYS A 601 -10.04 33.87 -13.98
N PHE A 602 -9.89 32.54 -13.90
CA PHE A 602 -8.84 31.87 -13.15
C PHE A 602 -7.44 32.18 -13.73
N GLN A 603 -7.24 31.99 -15.03
CA GLN A 603 -6.00 32.31 -15.75
C GLN A 603 -5.58 33.78 -15.54
N ARG A 604 -6.54 34.70 -15.72
CA ARG A 604 -6.32 36.15 -15.56
C ARG A 604 -6.27 36.61 -14.10
N LYS A 605 -6.41 35.71 -13.13
CA LYS A 605 -6.41 36.00 -11.68
C LYS A 605 -7.40 37.12 -11.35
N GLN A 606 -8.64 36.99 -11.84
CA GLN A 606 -9.74 37.96 -11.69
C GLN A 606 -10.77 37.54 -10.62
N GLY A 607 -11.62 38.46 -10.18
CA GLY A 607 -12.69 38.16 -9.21
C GLY A 607 -12.18 37.54 -7.91
N LEU A 608 -12.74 36.40 -7.52
CA LEU A 608 -12.32 35.65 -6.32
C LEU A 608 -10.90 35.08 -6.46
N PHE A 609 -10.53 34.62 -7.66
CA PHE A 609 -9.20 34.10 -8.01
C PHE A 609 -8.10 35.17 -7.91
N GLY A 610 -8.48 36.45 -8.04
CA GLY A 610 -7.57 37.59 -7.89
C GLY A 610 -7.26 38.01 -6.45
N LYS A 611 -7.97 37.48 -5.45
CA LYS A 611 -7.83 37.89 -4.05
C LYS A 611 -6.48 37.44 -3.46
N LYS A 612 -6.00 38.19 -2.46
CA LYS A 612 -4.73 37.92 -1.76
C LYS A 612 -4.63 36.47 -1.26
N MET A 613 -5.73 35.90 -0.76
CA MET A 613 -5.77 34.51 -0.30
C MET A 613 -5.43 33.50 -1.40
N ALA A 614 -6.03 33.63 -2.59
CA ALA A 614 -5.75 32.74 -3.72
C ALA A 614 -4.33 32.93 -4.28
N LYS A 615 -3.84 34.19 -4.31
CA LYS A 615 -2.46 34.51 -4.73
C LYS A 615 -1.40 33.99 -3.75
N ASN A 616 -1.70 33.95 -2.46
CA ASN A 616 -0.79 33.44 -1.43
C ASN A 616 -0.52 31.93 -1.56
N CYS A 617 -1.37 31.17 -2.27
CA CYS A 617 -1.15 29.73 -2.51
C CYS A 617 0.11 29.42 -3.34
N VAL A 618 0.66 30.41 -4.06
CA VAL A 618 1.99 30.31 -4.69
C VAL A 618 3.07 30.02 -3.64
N ASN A 619 3.02 30.73 -2.51
CA ASN A 619 3.97 30.60 -1.41
C ASN A 619 3.54 29.53 -0.39
N PHE A 620 2.67 28.59 -0.79
CA PHE A 620 2.30 27.48 0.08
C PHE A 620 3.51 26.57 0.25
N ASP A 621 4.05 26.49 1.47
CA ASP A 621 5.12 25.56 1.84
C ASP A 621 4.56 24.13 1.85
N TYR A 622 4.48 23.53 0.66
CA TYR A 622 4.12 22.13 0.49
C TYR A 622 5.31 21.25 0.89
N ASN A 623 5.55 21.12 2.19
CA ASN A 623 6.35 20.03 2.70
C ASN A 623 5.50 18.73 2.69
N PRO A 624 5.91 17.67 1.95
CA PRO A 624 5.20 16.39 1.87
C PRO A 624 5.45 15.43 3.05
N GLY A 625 6.49 15.64 3.88
CA GLY A 625 6.86 14.75 5.01
C GLY A 625 8.19 14.01 4.90
#